data_AF-A0A1J4SM47-F1
#
_entry.id   AF-A0A1J4SM47-F1
#
_cell.length_a   1.000
_cell.length_b   1.000
_cell.length_c   1.000
_cell.angle_alpha   90.00
_cell.angle_beta   90.00
_cell.angle_gamma   90.00
#
_symmetry.space_group_name_H-M   'P 1'
#
loop_
_entity.id
_entity.type
_entity.pdbx_description
1 polymer ?
#
loop_
_entity_poly.entity_id
_entity_poly.type
_entity_poly.pdbx_seq_one_letter_code
_entity_poly.pdbx_strand_id
1 'polypeptide(L)' 'MFEIPALAPAQWALILGIVGVFAGVSIYAIWDAFHRDFGSSNAKFGWIQLAVMVPFLGGLAYLILGRKRGRKI' A
#
# COMPACT_ATOMS: atom_id res chain seq x y z
N MET A 1 -4.42 27.30 16.40
CA MET A 1 -5.04 25.99 16.73
C MET A 1 -5.70 25.50 15.45
N PHE A 2 -5.49 24.26 15.02
CA PHE A 2 -6.20 23.74 13.83
C PHE A 2 -7.69 23.58 14.20
N GLU A 3 -8.58 24.19 13.42
CA GLU A 3 -10.02 23.98 13.60
C GLU A 3 -10.41 22.66 12.92
N ILE A 4 -10.92 21.72 13.71
CA ILE A 4 -11.46 20.47 13.16
C ILE A 4 -12.86 20.78 12.61
N PRO A 5 -13.12 20.55 11.32
CA PRO A 5 -14.43 20.83 10.74
C PRO A 5 -15.51 19.93 11.37
N ALA A 6 -16.66 20.51 11.69
CA ALA A 6 -17.83 19.81 12.20
C ALA A 6 -18.56 19.05 11.08
N LEU A 7 -17.97 17.94 10.64
CA LEU A 7 -18.54 17.08 9.61
C LEU A 7 -19.53 16.06 10.20
N ALA A 8 -20.55 15.71 9.42
CA ALA A 8 -21.47 14.64 9.78
C ALA A 8 -20.75 13.28 9.88
N PRO A 9 -21.23 12.33 10.72
CA PRO A 9 -20.59 11.02 10.85
C PRO A 9 -20.40 10.27 9.52
N ALA A 10 -21.34 10.41 8.58
CA ALA A 10 -21.23 9.81 7.25
C ALA A 10 -20.07 10.38 6.42
N GLN A 11 -19.77 11.67 6.56
CA GLN A 11 -18.65 12.31 5.86
C GLN A 11 -17.31 11.83 6.42
N TRP A 12 -17.21 11.72 7.75
CA TRP A 12 -16.04 11.11 8.39
C TRP A 12 -15.85 9.65 7.95
N ALA A 13 -16.93 8.86 7.92
CA ALA A 13 -16.87 7.48 7.45
C ALA A 13 -16.38 7.39 6.01
N LEU A 14 -16.84 8.28 5.12
CA LEU A 14 -16.38 8.33 3.73
C LEU A 14 -14.89 8.68 3.62
N ILE A 15 -14.44 9.72 4.35
CA ILE A 15 -13.03 10.14 4.36
C ILE A 15 -12.14 9.01 4.87
N LEU A 16 -12.48 8.41 6.01
CA LEU A 16 -11.74 7.30 6.59
C LEU A 16 -11.78 6.06 5.70
N GLY A 17 -12.90 5.81 5.01
CA GLY A 17 -13.01 4.74 4.03
C GLY A 17 -12.04 4.92 2.86
N ILE A 18 -12.00 6.12 2.25
CA ILE A 18 -11.10 6.42 1.13
C ILE A 18 -9.64 6.32 1.57
N VAL A 19 -9.29 6.97 2.70
CA VAL A 19 -7.93 6.90 3.26
C VAL A 19 -7.56 5.46 3.59
N GLY A 20 -8.48 4.71 4.19
CA GLY A 20 -8.30 3.30 4.53
C GLY A 20 -8.04 2.43 3.32
N VAL A 21 -8.74 2.66 2.20
CA VAL A 21 -8.48 1.96 0.92
C VAL A 21 -7.09 2.30 0.39
N PHE A 22 -6.71 3.58 0.36
CA PHE A 22 -5.40 4.01 -0.16
C PHE A 22 -4.24 3.47 0.68
N ALA A 23 -4.35 3.56 2.00
CA ALA A 23 -3.40 2.98 2.93
C ALA A 23 -3.39 1.45 2.83
N GLY A 24 -4.57 0.84 2.76
CA GLY A 24 -4.76 -0.61 2.64
C GLY A 24 -4.06 -1.21 1.42
N VAL A 25 -4.12 -0.55 0.26
CA VAL A 25 -3.38 -0.97 -0.94
C VAL A 25 -1.88 -1.01 -0.68
N SER A 26 -1.34 0.01 -0.02
CA SER A 26 0.09 0.10 0.28
C SER A 26 0.53 -0.97 1.28
N ILE A 27 -0.22 -1.11 2.38
CA ILE A 27 0.03 -2.11 3.42
C ILE A 27 -0.06 -3.52 2.83
N TYR A 28 -1.09 -3.79 2.03
CA TYR A 28 -1.27 -5.08 1.37
C TYR A 28 -0.11 -5.39 0.41
N ALA A 29 0.32 -4.41 -0.39
CA ALA A 29 1.45 -4.58 -1.30
C ALA A 29 2.74 -4.93 -0.55
N ILE A 30 3.04 -4.21 0.53
CA ILE A 30 4.20 -4.48 1.40
C ILE A 30 4.11 -5.90 1.97
N TRP A 31 2.95 -6.26 2.52
CA TRP A 31 2.71 -7.58 3.09
C TRP A 31 2.85 -8.70 2.05
N ASP A 32 2.22 -8.59 0.87
CA ASP A 32 2.31 -9.57 -0.23
C ASP A 32 3.77 -9.66 -0.74
N ALA A 33 4.53 -8.57 -0.73
CA ALA A 33 5.96 -8.57 -1.09
C ALA A 33 6.83 -9.32 -0.06
N PHE A 34 6.54 -9.19 1.23
CA PHE A 34 7.25 -9.97 2.26
C PHE A 34 7.02 -11.48 2.10
N HIS A 35 5.80 -11.89 1.77
CA HIS A 35 5.36 -13.30 1.64
C HIS A 35 5.63 -13.93 0.26
N ARG A 36 6.43 -13.27 -0.58
CA ARG A 36 6.85 -13.80 -1.88
C ARG A 36 8.35 -13.98 -1.96
N ASP A 37 8.77 -14.99 -2.70
CA ASP A 37 10.16 -15.18 -3.09
C ASP A 37 10.38 -14.57 -4.48
N PHE A 38 11.37 -13.69 -4.58
CA PHE A 38 11.76 -13.01 -5.81
C PHE A 38 13.06 -13.57 -6.39
N GLY A 39 13.65 -14.61 -5.77
CA GLY A 39 14.97 -15.14 -6.12
C GLY A 39 16.14 -14.18 -5.86
N SER A 40 15.84 -12.95 -5.43
CA SER A 40 16.81 -11.90 -5.09
C SER A 40 16.27 -11.04 -3.95
N SER A 41 17.04 -10.94 -2.86
CA SER A 41 16.73 -10.06 -1.74
C SER A 41 16.60 -8.60 -2.18
N ASN A 42 17.47 -8.15 -3.09
CA ASN A 42 17.43 -6.77 -3.62
C ASN A 42 16.12 -6.49 -4.36
N ALA A 43 15.64 -7.44 -5.16
CA ALA A 43 14.36 -7.30 -5.86
C ALA A 43 13.19 -7.21 -4.88
N LYS A 44 13.19 -8.04 -3.82
CA LYS A 44 12.19 -7.96 -2.74
C LYS A 44 12.20 -6.58 -2.06
N PHE A 45 13.38 -6.14 -1.61
CA PHE A 45 13.50 -4.86 -0.92
C PHE A 45 13.16 -3.66 -1.81
N GLY A 46 13.51 -3.70 -3.10
CA GLY A 46 13.14 -2.64 -4.04
C GLY A 46 11.63 -2.45 -4.17
N TRP A 47 10.86 -3.55 -4.23
CA TRP A 47 9.39 -3.48 -4.26
C TRP A 47 8.79 -2.97 -2.96
N ILE A 48 9.31 -3.42 -1.82
CA ILE A 48 8.87 -2.95 -0.50
C ILE A 48 9.17 -1.46 -0.35
N GLN A 49 10.39 -1.03 -0.69
CA GLN A 49 10.80 0.37 -0.61
C GLN A 49 9.93 1.25 -1.50
N LEU A 50 9.64 0.81 -2.73
CA LEU A 50 8.74 1.54 -3.63
C LEU A 50 7.33 1.69 -3.02
N ALA A 51 6.78 0.62 -2.43
CA ALA A 51 5.45 0.65 -1.81
C ALA A 51 5.39 1.49 -0.53
N VAL A 52 6.50 1.63 0.21
CA VAL A 52 6.60 2.46 1.42
C VAL A 52 6.85 3.94 1.08
N MET A 53 7.82 4.23 0.19
CA MET A 53 8.27 5.59 -0.13
C MET A 53 7.28 6.33 -1.03
N VAL A 54 6.55 5.60 -1.86
CA VAL A 54 5.50 6.16 -2.73
C VAL A 54 4.20 5.44 -2.41
N PRO A 55 3.51 5.79 -1.32
CA PRO A 55 2.27 5.12 -0.93
C PRO A 55 1.22 5.21 -2.04
N PHE A 56 0.33 4.22 -2.06
CA PHE A 56 -0.70 3.98 -3.07
C PHE A 56 -0.14 3.68 -4.47
N LEU A 57 0.64 4.58 -5.07
CA LEU A 57 1.20 4.42 -6.42
C LEU A 57 2.26 3.31 -6.47
N GLY A 58 3.16 3.26 -5.50
CA GLY A 58 4.15 2.20 -5.37
C GLY A 58 3.51 0.85 -5.05
N GLY A 59 2.45 0.85 -4.23
CA GLY A 59 1.62 -0.32 -3.97
C GLY A 59 0.92 -0.82 -5.24
N LEU A 60 0.34 0.08 -6.04
CA LEU A 60 -0.26 -0.23 -7.34
C LEU A 60 0.76 -0.79 -8.34
N ALA A 61 1.92 -0.13 -8.47
CA ALA A 61 3.00 -0.58 -9.34
C ALA A 61 3.47 -1.99 -8.95
N TYR A 62 3.60 -2.24 -7.66
CA TYR A 62 3.87 -3.58 -7.14
C TYR A 62 2.77 -4.56 -7.52
N LEU A 63 1.50 -4.28 -7.24
CA LEU A 63 0.41 -5.22 -7.48
C LEU A 63 0.23 -5.59 -8.96
N ILE A 64 0.49 -4.63 -9.87
CA ILE A 64 0.36 -4.83 -11.31
C ILE A 64 1.59 -5.53 -11.90
N LEU A 65 2.80 -5.11 -11.50
CA LEU A 65 4.07 -5.51 -12.12
C LEU A 65 4.89 -6.42 -11.20
N GLY A 66 5.16 -5.98 -9.97
CA GLY A 66 6.02 -6.66 -9.02
C GLY A 66 5.48 -8.02 -8.59
N ARG A 67 4.17 -8.12 -8.34
CA ARG A 67 3.48 -9.33 -7.88
C ARG A 67 3.69 -10.52 -8.82
N LYS A 68 3.72 -10.27 -10.14
CA LYS A 68 3.94 -11.30 -11.16
C LYS A 68 5.38 -11.83 -11.19
N ARG A 69 6.33 -11.08 -10.62
CA ARG A 69 7.76 -11.44 -10.58
C ARG A 69 8.12 -12.31 -9.36
N GLY A 70 7.32 -12.28 -8.30
CA GLY A 70 7.54 -13.09 -7.11
C GLY A 70 6.66 -14.35 -7.08
N ARG A 71 7.19 -15.48 -6.62
CA ARG A 71 6.44 -16.70 -6.33
C ARG A 71 5.94 -16.67 -4.89
N LYS A 72 4.74 -17.19 -4.62
CA LYS A 72 4.27 -17.33 -3.24
C LYS A 72 5.14 -18.35 -2.52
N ILE A 73 5.53 -18.03 -1.28
CA ILE A 73 6.23 -18.94 -0.38
C ILE A 73 5.21 -19.81 0.34
#